data_AF-A0A3B6D989-F1
#
_entry.id   AF-A0A3B6D989-F1
#
_cell.length_a   1.000
_cell.length_b   1.000
_cell.length_c   1.000
_cell.angle_alpha   90.00
_cell.angle_beta   90.00
_cell.angle_gamma   90.00
#
_symmetry.space_group_name_H-M   'P 1'
#
loop_
_entity.id
_entity.type
_entity.pdbx_description
1 polymer ?
#
loop_
_entity_poly.entity_id
_entity_poly.type
_entity_poly.pdbx_seq_one_letter_code
_entity_poly.pdbx_strand_id
1 'polypeptide(L)'
;MASLAGAALASCSILLLLLVPCAQGQGQSPEAPEEAWAEGQPPEASEDALTMLLSEGGCGAFAGLVAATAGVGDAFREHIGSDLGLTILCPDDEAVGTFIPRFHSLNVDEQVAVLLYHGLTMAYSEELLSWVHWEELTLDGVQMLTMRHHSGRVIVSSSRSEARITKTVVDDDHLAVYLIDAVLIPADPKRQISFWGVLALIVFLLVLVVVGVVASILMWHALVYVCSLLCRLRRWCKDRATAYVSAARVTSHGQQEQ
;
A
#
# COMPACT_ATOMS: atom_id res chain seq x y z
N MET A 1 -65.06 19.44 -0.54
CA MET A 1 -63.65 19.54 -0.14
C MET A 1 -63.29 18.17 0.43
N ALA A 2 -62.97 17.21 -0.45
CA ALA A 2 -61.63 16.68 -0.76
C ALA A 2 -61.00 15.94 0.46
N SER A 3 -60.47 14.73 0.41
CA SER A 3 -60.35 13.63 -0.56
C SER A 3 -59.99 12.35 0.23
N LEU A 4 -60.30 11.19 -0.33
CA LEU A 4 -60.03 9.83 0.16
C LEU A 4 -58.58 9.35 -0.08
N ALA A 5 -58.20 8.35 0.74
CA ALA A 5 -57.39 7.14 0.47
C ALA A 5 -55.93 7.26 -0.03
N GLY A 6 -55.03 6.58 0.69
CA GLY A 6 -53.65 6.33 0.25
C GLY A 6 -52.98 5.24 1.10
N ALA A 7 -53.23 3.99 0.78
CA ALA A 7 -52.47 2.85 1.27
C ALA A 7 -52.30 1.81 0.14
N ALA A 8 -51.11 1.22 0.07
CA ALA A 8 -50.71 0.05 -0.71
C ALA A 8 -50.46 0.23 -2.22
N LEU A 9 -49.23 0.63 -2.60
CA LEU A 9 -48.60 0.24 -3.87
C LEU A 9 -47.06 0.24 -3.73
N ALA A 10 -46.48 -0.81 -3.17
CA ALA A 10 -45.03 -1.02 -3.15
C ALA A 10 -44.66 -2.51 -3.34
N SER A 11 -45.32 -3.19 -4.29
CA SER A 11 -45.07 -4.62 -4.54
C SER A 11 -45.31 -5.08 -5.99
N CYS A 12 -45.00 -4.24 -7.00
CA CYS A 12 -45.15 -4.65 -8.41
C CYS A 12 -43.90 -4.54 -9.30
N SER A 13 -42.76 -4.02 -8.82
CA SER A 13 -41.59 -3.83 -9.69
C SER A 13 -40.67 -5.05 -9.83
N ILE A 14 -40.94 -6.16 -9.14
CA ILE A 14 -40.10 -7.37 -9.19
C ILE A 14 -40.56 -8.37 -10.26
N LEU A 15 -41.79 -8.25 -10.77
CA LEU A 15 -42.37 -9.24 -11.69
C LEU A 15 -42.03 -9.02 -13.19
N LEU A 16 -41.37 -7.92 -13.56
CA LEU A 16 -41.05 -7.58 -14.96
C LEU A 16 -39.66 -8.03 -15.43
N LEU A 17 -38.83 -8.61 -14.56
CA LEU A 17 -37.48 -9.12 -14.93
C LEU A 17 -37.46 -10.60 -15.32
N LEU A 18 -38.60 -11.31 -15.33
CA LEU A 18 -38.67 -12.76 -15.56
C LEU A 18 -39.22 -13.18 -16.94
N LEU A 19 -39.38 -12.26 -17.89
CA LEU A 19 -39.97 -12.56 -19.22
C LEU A 19 -39.10 -12.13 -20.42
N VAL A 20 -37.77 -12.22 -20.32
CA VAL A 20 -36.90 -12.19 -21.51
C VAL A 20 -36.33 -13.58 -21.75
N PRO A 21 -36.80 -14.31 -22.79
CA PRO A 21 -36.34 -15.65 -23.11
C PRO A 21 -34.88 -15.65 -23.60
N CYS A 22 -34.05 -16.49 -22.98
CA CYS A 22 -32.72 -16.84 -23.46
C CYS A 22 -32.84 -17.62 -24.78
N ALA A 23 -32.62 -16.96 -25.92
CA ALA A 23 -32.39 -17.63 -27.18
C ALA A 23 -30.92 -18.11 -27.22
N GLN A 24 -30.79 -19.44 -27.26
CA GLN A 24 -29.56 -20.17 -27.48
C GLN A 24 -28.97 -19.86 -28.86
N GLY A 25 -27.68 -19.56 -28.89
CA GLY A 25 -26.87 -19.56 -30.11
C GLY A 25 -25.53 -20.23 -29.82
N GLN A 26 -25.54 -21.55 -29.64
CA GLN A 26 -24.32 -22.36 -29.72
C GLN A 26 -23.94 -22.49 -31.20
N GLY A 27 -22.89 -21.77 -31.60
CA GLY A 27 -22.10 -22.07 -32.79
C GLY A 27 -20.66 -22.24 -32.35
N GLN A 28 -20.19 -23.48 -32.30
CA GLN A 28 -18.82 -23.84 -31.99
C GLN A 28 -18.20 -24.45 -33.24
N SER A 29 -17.12 -23.83 -33.76
CA SER A 29 -16.14 -24.43 -34.69
C SER A 29 -15.05 -23.39 -35.02
N PRO A 30 -13.80 -23.80 -35.32
CA PRO A 30 -12.89 -24.65 -34.56
C PRO A 30 -11.59 -23.89 -34.18
N GLU A 31 -10.88 -24.45 -33.21
CA GLU A 31 -9.55 -24.04 -32.74
C GLU A 31 -8.52 -23.89 -33.87
N ALA A 32 -7.82 -22.76 -33.92
CA ALA A 32 -6.47 -22.62 -34.47
C ALA A 32 -5.72 -21.47 -33.75
N PRO A 33 -4.41 -21.60 -33.52
CA PRO A 33 -3.65 -20.76 -32.59
C PRO A 33 -3.07 -19.55 -33.33
N GLU A 34 -3.45 -18.34 -32.95
CA GLU A 34 -2.81 -17.13 -33.45
C GLU A 34 -2.46 -16.21 -32.29
N GLU A 35 -1.15 -16.16 -32.06
CA GLU A 35 -0.44 -15.12 -31.36
C GLU A 35 -0.83 -13.77 -31.94
N ALA A 36 -1.69 -13.05 -31.22
CA ALA A 36 -2.07 -11.68 -31.52
C ALA A 36 -2.01 -10.91 -30.21
N TRP A 37 -0.91 -10.18 -30.02
CA TRP A 37 -0.72 -9.24 -28.92
C TRP A 37 -1.93 -8.30 -28.87
N ALA A 38 -2.65 -8.32 -27.75
CA ALA A 38 -3.73 -7.39 -27.49
C ALA A 38 -3.11 -6.02 -27.14
N GLU A 39 -3.28 -5.07 -28.06
CA GLU A 39 -3.02 -3.65 -27.84
C GLU A 39 -3.81 -3.14 -26.62
N GLY A 40 -3.13 -2.55 -25.63
CA GLY A 40 -3.78 -1.73 -24.61
C GLY A 40 -4.06 -2.37 -23.24
N GLN A 41 -3.26 -3.33 -22.80
CA GLN A 41 -3.18 -3.68 -21.37
C GLN A 41 -1.74 -3.48 -20.88
N PRO A 42 -1.49 -2.67 -19.83
CA PRO A 42 -0.20 -2.66 -19.17
C PRO A 42 0.14 -4.10 -18.81
N PRO A 43 1.38 -4.57 -19.04
CA PRO A 43 1.75 -5.91 -18.66
C PRO A 43 1.38 -6.05 -17.18
N GLU A 44 0.43 -6.93 -16.85
CA GLU A 44 0.30 -7.40 -15.48
C GLU A 44 1.62 -8.10 -15.19
N ALA A 45 2.55 -7.32 -14.66
CA ALA A 45 3.97 -7.60 -14.70
C ALA A 45 4.30 -8.65 -13.67
N SER A 46 3.87 -9.89 -13.87
CA SER A 46 4.37 -11.02 -13.08
C SER A 46 5.88 -10.85 -12.90
N GLU A 47 6.40 -11.18 -11.72
CA GLU A 47 7.83 -11.02 -11.41
C GLU A 47 8.71 -11.64 -12.53
N ASP A 48 8.24 -12.76 -13.08
CA ASP A 48 8.82 -13.44 -14.23
C ASP A 48 8.85 -12.55 -15.49
N ALA A 49 7.75 -11.86 -15.83
CA ALA A 49 7.68 -11.00 -17.00
C ALA A 49 8.64 -9.80 -16.92
N LEU A 50 8.72 -9.13 -15.77
CA LEU A 50 9.67 -8.03 -15.58
C LEU A 50 11.11 -8.53 -15.65
N THR A 51 11.40 -9.66 -15.00
CA THR A 51 12.74 -10.25 -15.01
C THR A 51 13.16 -10.67 -16.42
N MET A 52 12.26 -11.27 -17.20
CA MET A 52 12.51 -11.63 -18.60
C MET A 52 12.77 -10.38 -19.46
N LEU A 53 11.92 -9.35 -19.36
CA LEU A 53 12.06 -8.10 -20.09
C LEU A 53 13.44 -7.45 -19.87
N LEU A 54 13.87 -7.33 -18.61
CA LEU A 54 15.16 -6.73 -18.26
C LEU A 54 16.34 -7.61 -18.75
N SER A 55 16.18 -8.93 -18.68
CA SER A 55 17.20 -9.88 -19.16
C SER A 55 17.39 -9.80 -20.68
N GLU A 56 16.30 -9.77 -21.45
CA GLU A 56 16.32 -9.56 -22.90
C GLU A 56 16.84 -8.17 -23.28
N GLY A 57 16.61 -7.19 -22.41
CA GLY A 57 17.10 -5.82 -22.54
C GLY A 57 18.62 -5.67 -22.48
N GLY A 58 19.32 -6.58 -21.80
CA GLY A 58 20.78 -6.58 -21.61
C GLY A 58 21.24 -6.26 -20.18
N CYS A 59 20.35 -6.34 -19.20
CA CYS A 59 20.66 -6.09 -17.78
C CYS A 59 20.07 -7.19 -16.86
N GLY A 60 20.22 -8.46 -17.27
CA GLY A 60 19.72 -9.61 -16.52
C GLY A 60 20.36 -9.79 -15.14
N ALA A 61 21.61 -9.35 -14.95
CA ALA A 61 22.27 -9.34 -13.65
C ALA A 61 21.56 -8.38 -12.69
N PHE A 62 21.15 -7.20 -13.16
CA PHE A 62 20.35 -6.26 -12.36
C PHE A 62 18.98 -6.85 -12.04
N ALA A 63 18.32 -7.45 -13.03
CA ALA A 63 17.03 -8.13 -12.84
C ALA A 63 17.10 -9.21 -11.75
N GLY A 64 18.17 -10.01 -11.76
CA GLY A 64 18.42 -11.02 -10.73
C GLY A 64 18.59 -10.43 -9.33
N LEU A 65 19.26 -9.27 -9.19
CA LEU A 65 19.36 -8.57 -7.89
C LEU A 65 18.00 -8.03 -7.43
N VAL A 66 17.19 -7.50 -8.35
CA VAL A 66 15.82 -7.02 -8.07
C VAL A 66 14.94 -8.17 -7.57
N ALA A 67 14.95 -9.31 -8.26
CA ALA A 67 14.18 -10.50 -7.86
C ALA A 67 14.67 -11.09 -6.53
N ALA A 68 15.99 -11.11 -6.30
CA ALA A 68 16.58 -11.65 -5.07
C ALA A 68 16.38 -10.75 -3.84
N THR A 69 16.12 -9.46 -4.02
CA THR A 69 16.00 -8.49 -2.92
C THR A 69 14.54 -8.23 -2.60
N ALA A 70 14.11 -8.73 -1.43
CA ALA A 70 12.72 -8.66 -1.00
C ALA A 70 12.13 -7.24 -1.07
N GLY A 71 10.95 -7.11 -1.68
CA GLY A 71 10.19 -5.87 -1.79
C GLY A 71 10.62 -4.92 -2.91
N VAL A 72 11.76 -5.14 -3.58
CA VAL A 72 12.21 -4.26 -4.68
C VAL A 72 11.38 -4.51 -5.95
N GLY A 73 11.21 -5.77 -6.35
CA GLY A 73 10.37 -6.12 -7.50
C GLY A 73 8.91 -5.69 -7.33
N ASP A 74 8.37 -5.82 -6.11
CA ASP A 74 7.02 -5.34 -5.78
C ASP A 74 6.89 -3.82 -5.93
N ALA A 75 7.87 -3.06 -5.43
CA ALA A 75 7.88 -1.60 -5.55
C ALA A 75 7.93 -1.13 -7.01
N PHE A 76 8.69 -1.83 -7.88
CA PHE A 76 8.70 -1.54 -9.31
C PHE A 76 7.33 -1.82 -9.94
N ARG A 77 6.75 -2.99 -9.67
CA ARG A 77 5.42 -3.37 -10.18
C ARG A 77 4.32 -2.41 -9.75
N GLU A 78 4.36 -1.94 -8.50
CA GLU A 78 3.40 -0.97 -7.97
C GLU A 78 3.42 0.34 -8.78
N HIS A 79 4.61 0.83 -9.13
CA HIS A 79 4.75 2.06 -9.92
C HIS A 79 4.44 1.87 -11.40
N ILE A 80 4.75 0.70 -11.98
CA ILE A 80 4.34 0.34 -13.34
C ILE A 80 2.81 0.37 -13.46
N GLY A 81 2.10 -0.11 -12.43
CA GLY A 81 0.63 -0.09 -12.38
C GLY A 81 0.02 1.27 -12.04
N SER A 82 0.82 2.32 -11.83
CA SER A 82 0.35 3.66 -11.50
C SER A 82 0.06 4.50 -12.74
N ASP A 83 -0.76 5.54 -12.59
CA ASP A 83 -1.09 6.48 -13.67
C ASP A 83 0.14 7.26 -14.19
N LEU A 84 1.22 7.36 -13.40
CA LEU A 84 2.44 8.06 -13.76
C LEU A 84 3.47 7.16 -14.46
N GLY A 85 3.33 5.84 -14.30
CA GLY A 85 4.31 4.85 -14.78
C GLY A 85 5.62 4.84 -14.02
N LEU A 86 6.60 4.10 -14.54
CA LEU A 86 7.94 3.93 -13.97
C LEU A 86 9.01 4.05 -15.06
N THR A 87 10.11 4.72 -14.75
CA THR A 87 11.35 4.60 -15.55
C THR A 87 12.39 3.78 -14.79
N ILE A 88 12.94 2.74 -15.41
CA ILE A 88 14.04 1.93 -14.87
C ILE A 88 15.33 2.26 -15.63
N LEU A 89 16.30 2.80 -14.92
CA LEU A 89 17.67 2.99 -15.39
C LEU A 89 18.46 1.71 -15.12
N CYS A 90 18.48 0.80 -16.08
CA CYS A 90 19.00 -0.54 -15.91
C CYS A 90 20.51 -0.59 -16.16
N PRO A 91 21.37 -0.77 -15.14
CA PRO A 91 22.80 -0.93 -15.38
C PRO A 91 23.07 -2.24 -16.13
N ASP A 92 23.93 -2.18 -17.15
CA ASP A 92 24.30 -3.37 -17.91
C ASP A 92 25.02 -4.41 -17.04
N ASP A 93 25.07 -5.64 -17.55
CA ASP A 93 25.60 -6.78 -16.79
C ASP A 93 27.09 -6.62 -16.43
N GLU A 94 27.87 -5.88 -17.22
CA GLU A 94 29.28 -5.61 -16.94
C GLU A 94 29.44 -4.62 -15.77
N ALA A 95 28.65 -3.55 -15.77
CA ALA A 95 28.58 -2.58 -14.69
C ALA A 95 28.11 -3.23 -13.37
N VAL A 96 27.06 -4.05 -13.43
CA VAL A 96 26.58 -4.81 -12.26
C VAL A 96 27.64 -5.78 -11.78
N GLY A 97 28.26 -6.55 -12.68
CA GLY A 97 29.30 -7.53 -12.36
C GLY A 97 30.46 -6.91 -11.58
N THR A 98 30.88 -5.70 -11.97
CA THR A 98 31.93 -4.94 -11.27
C THR A 98 31.47 -4.45 -9.89
N PHE A 99 30.18 -4.19 -9.71
CA PHE A 99 29.60 -3.66 -8.47
C PHE A 99 29.25 -4.74 -7.44
N ILE A 100 29.05 -6.01 -7.85
CA ILE A 100 28.66 -7.13 -6.98
C ILE A 100 29.44 -7.21 -5.66
N PRO A 101 30.79 -7.13 -5.63
CA PRO A 101 31.54 -7.22 -4.37
C PRO A 101 31.15 -6.12 -3.37
N ARG A 102 30.85 -4.92 -3.87
CA ARG A 102 30.38 -3.81 -3.06
C ARG A 102 28.94 -4.02 -2.64
N PHE A 103 28.06 -4.45 -3.54
CA PHE A 103 26.66 -4.74 -3.23
C PHE A 103 26.54 -5.73 -2.06
N HIS A 104 27.32 -6.81 -2.07
CA HIS A 104 27.34 -7.80 -0.98
C HIS A 104 27.91 -7.27 0.35
N SER A 105 28.67 -6.18 0.33
CA SER A 105 29.17 -5.52 1.55
C SER A 105 28.13 -4.61 2.22
N LEU A 106 27.04 -4.30 1.53
CA LEU A 106 25.94 -3.47 2.02
C LEU A 106 25.00 -4.30 2.91
N ASN A 107 24.36 -3.64 3.87
CA ASN A 107 23.25 -4.25 4.59
C ASN A 107 21.98 -4.31 3.72
N VAL A 108 20.95 -5.02 4.19
CA VAL A 108 19.72 -5.26 3.42
C VAL A 108 19.03 -3.94 3.02
N ASP A 109 18.92 -2.99 3.94
CA ASP A 109 18.29 -1.68 3.66
C ASP A 109 19.09 -0.88 2.63
N GLU A 110 20.43 -0.95 2.71
CA GLU A 110 21.32 -0.31 1.74
C GLU A 110 21.23 -0.98 0.36
N GLN A 111 21.07 -2.31 0.30
CA GLN A 111 20.86 -3.04 -0.96
C GLN A 111 19.55 -2.61 -1.62
N VAL A 112 18.46 -2.58 -0.86
CA VAL A 112 17.15 -2.07 -1.30
C VAL A 112 17.29 -0.64 -1.81
N ALA A 113 17.94 0.24 -1.04
CA ALA A 113 18.13 1.63 -1.42
C ALA A 113 18.88 1.80 -2.75
N VAL A 114 19.97 1.04 -2.96
CA VAL A 114 20.73 1.09 -4.22
C VAL A 114 19.88 0.61 -5.40
N LEU A 115 19.10 -0.45 -5.25
CA LEU A 115 18.27 -0.96 -6.35
C LEU A 115 17.13 0.00 -6.69
N LEU A 116 16.42 0.51 -5.68
CA LEU A 116 15.35 1.50 -5.88
C LEU A 116 15.86 2.84 -6.42
N TYR A 117 17.14 3.18 -6.20
CA TYR A 117 17.77 4.37 -6.76
C TYR A 117 17.82 4.37 -8.30
N HIS A 118 17.61 3.22 -8.93
CA HIS A 118 17.55 3.08 -10.38
C HIS A 118 16.13 3.23 -10.94
N GLY A 119 15.11 3.45 -10.11
CA GLY A 119 13.74 3.76 -10.54
C GLY A 119 13.40 5.24 -10.42
N LEU A 120 12.70 5.82 -11.39
CA LEU A 120 12.10 7.17 -11.33
C LEU A 120 10.57 7.04 -11.27
N THR A 121 9.91 7.88 -10.47
CA THR A 121 8.47 7.79 -10.18
C THR A 121 7.52 8.23 -11.31
N MET A 122 8.01 8.27 -12.56
CA MET A 122 7.24 8.56 -13.76
C MET A 122 7.93 7.90 -14.97
N ALA A 123 7.14 7.49 -15.97
CA ALA A 123 7.65 7.04 -17.26
C ALA A 123 8.07 8.25 -18.10
N TYR A 124 9.37 8.36 -18.39
CA TYR A 124 9.92 9.43 -19.23
C TYR A 124 10.42 8.83 -20.53
N SER A 125 10.03 9.45 -21.64
CA SER A 125 10.59 9.14 -22.95
C SER A 125 12.03 9.63 -23.07
N GLU A 126 12.78 9.07 -24.01
CA GLU A 126 14.17 9.47 -24.25
C GLU A 126 14.25 10.95 -24.65
N GLU A 127 13.23 11.43 -25.37
CA GLU A 127 13.08 12.84 -25.71
C GLU A 127 12.98 13.68 -24.43
N LEU A 128 12.09 13.34 -23.49
CA LEU A 128 11.93 14.05 -22.21
C LEU A 128 13.22 14.04 -21.36
N LEU A 129 13.92 12.90 -21.32
CA LEU A 129 15.21 12.77 -20.64
C LEU A 129 16.30 13.65 -21.27
N SER A 130 16.19 13.96 -22.56
CA SER A 130 17.13 14.81 -23.29
C SER A 130 16.96 16.32 -23.06
N TRP A 131 15.88 16.75 -22.39
CA TRP A 131 15.66 18.17 -22.10
C TRP A 131 16.75 18.73 -21.17
N VAL A 132 17.03 20.02 -21.33
CA VAL A 132 18.20 20.64 -20.71
C VAL A 132 18.02 20.70 -19.19
N HIS A 133 18.70 19.78 -18.51
CA HIS A 133 19.00 19.75 -17.09
C HIS A 133 17.77 19.77 -16.17
N TRP A 134 17.43 18.60 -15.65
CA TRP A 134 16.39 18.45 -14.64
C TRP A 134 16.79 17.43 -13.57
N GLU A 135 16.19 17.57 -12.39
CA GLU A 135 16.41 16.73 -11.21
C GLU A 135 15.11 16.00 -10.90
N GLU A 136 15.17 14.68 -10.75
CA GLU A 136 13.99 13.85 -10.48
C GLU A 136 14.18 13.00 -9.24
N LEU A 137 13.09 12.78 -8.49
CA LEU A 137 13.12 11.89 -7.34
C LEU A 137 13.23 10.43 -7.80
N THR A 138 14.13 9.72 -7.16
CA THR A 138 14.23 8.26 -7.32
C THR A 138 13.24 7.53 -6.43
N LEU A 139 12.97 6.27 -6.77
CA LEU A 139 12.11 5.37 -6.01
C LEU A 139 12.61 5.10 -4.59
N ASP A 140 13.88 5.42 -4.33
CA ASP A 140 14.43 5.41 -2.98
C ASP A 140 13.79 6.47 -2.05
N GLY A 141 13.05 7.45 -2.62
CA GLY A 141 12.27 8.47 -1.94
C GLY A 141 13.08 9.56 -1.22
N VAL A 142 14.41 9.57 -1.37
CA VAL A 142 15.29 10.45 -0.58
C VAL A 142 16.19 11.29 -1.47
N GLN A 143 16.62 10.75 -2.61
CA GLN A 143 17.67 11.34 -3.42
C GLN A 143 17.17 11.69 -4.81
N MET A 144 17.89 12.60 -5.46
CA MET A 144 17.57 13.04 -6.80
C MET A 144 18.66 12.57 -7.76
N LEU A 145 18.26 12.28 -9.00
CA LEU A 145 19.17 12.08 -10.12
C LEU A 145 19.16 13.32 -11.00
N THR A 146 20.33 13.74 -11.43
CA THR A 146 20.47 14.82 -12.39
C THR A 146 20.63 14.25 -13.79
N MET A 147 19.71 14.59 -14.68
CA MET A 147 19.79 14.22 -16.09
C MET A 147 20.35 15.37 -16.90
N ARG A 148 21.32 15.08 -17.76
CA ARG A 148 22.03 16.07 -18.59
C ARG A 148 22.22 15.53 -19.99
N HIS A 149 21.98 16.35 -21.00
CA HIS A 149 22.34 16.00 -22.36
C HIS A 149 23.74 16.53 -22.70
N HIS A 150 24.63 15.63 -23.14
CA HIS A 150 25.98 15.99 -23.56
C HIS A 150 26.36 15.23 -24.83
N SER A 151 26.76 15.95 -25.88
CA SER A 151 27.29 15.37 -27.13
C SER A 151 26.37 14.33 -27.80
N GLY A 152 25.05 14.54 -27.78
CA GLY A 152 24.08 13.61 -28.39
C GLY A 152 23.76 12.38 -27.54
N ARG A 153 24.07 12.40 -26.25
CA ARG A 153 23.78 11.32 -25.30
C ARG A 153 23.25 11.88 -23.99
N VAL A 154 22.35 11.15 -23.36
CA VAL A 154 21.86 11.44 -22.00
C VAL A 154 22.84 10.88 -20.99
N ILE A 155 23.33 11.75 -20.11
CA ILE A 155 24.16 11.46 -18.96
C ILE A 155 23.28 11.56 -17.72
N VAL A 156 23.29 10.52 -16.91
CA VAL A 156 22.63 10.48 -15.61
C VAL A 156 23.70 10.58 -14.54
N SER A 157 23.65 11.65 -13.75
CA SER A 157 24.58 11.89 -12.65
C SER A 157 23.88 11.68 -11.31
N SER A 158 24.53 10.93 -10.44
CA SER A 158 24.25 10.88 -9.00
C SER A 158 25.31 11.68 -8.24
N SER A 159 25.16 11.78 -6.93
CA SER A 159 26.17 12.42 -6.07
C SER A 159 27.55 11.72 -6.07
N ARG A 160 27.61 10.42 -6.43
CA ARG A 160 28.83 9.60 -6.31
C ARG A 160 29.23 8.85 -7.58
N SER A 161 28.38 8.79 -8.58
CA SER A 161 28.66 8.16 -9.87
C SER A 161 27.92 8.83 -11.02
N GLU A 162 28.41 8.60 -12.23
CA GLU A 162 27.84 9.08 -13.47
C GLU A 162 27.70 7.88 -14.41
N ALA A 163 26.56 7.81 -15.11
CA ALA A 163 26.24 6.78 -16.07
C ALA A 163 25.70 7.40 -17.36
N ARG A 164 25.78 6.68 -18.47
CA ARG A 164 25.28 7.11 -19.78
C ARG A 164 24.22 6.15 -20.25
N ILE A 165 23.15 6.68 -20.82
CA ILE A 165 22.18 5.84 -21.52
C ILE A 165 22.84 5.32 -22.80
N THR A 166 22.90 4.01 -22.94
CA THR A 166 23.53 3.30 -24.07
C THR A 166 22.51 2.71 -25.02
N LYS A 167 21.33 2.35 -24.53
CA LYS A 167 20.26 1.71 -25.29
C LYS A 167 18.91 1.94 -24.64
N THR A 168 17.88 2.17 -25.46
CA THR A 168 16.48 2.14 -25.04
C THR A 168 15.93 0.72 -25.19
N VAL A 169 15.41 0.14 -24.12
CA VAL A 169 14.86 -1.22 -24.08
C VAL A 169 13.34 -1.16 -24.23
N VAL A 170 12.69 -0.27 -23.47
CA VAL A 170 11.25 0.02 -23.56
C VAL A 170 11.06 1.53 -23.45
N ASP A 171 10.12 2.07 -24.22
CA ASP A 171 9.67 3.46 -24.13
C ASP A 171 8.15 3.45 -24.34
N ASP A 172 7.41 3.31 -23.23
CA ASP A 172 5.95 3.26 -23.15
C ASP A 172 5.46 4.18 -22.03
N ASP A 173 4.19 4.61 -22.13
CA ASP A 173 3.56 5.55 -21.18
C ASP A 173 3.52 5.03 -19.72
N HIS A 174 3.56 3.71 -19.50
CA HIS A 174 3.56 3.10 -18.16
C HIS A 174 4.93 2.58 -17.73
N LEU A 175 5.81 2.26 -18.67
CA LEU A 175 7.13 1.72 -18.38
C LEU A 175 8.15 2.19 -19.43
N ALA A 176 9.19 2.88 -18.97
CA ALA A 176 10.38 3.13 -19.76
C ALA A 176 11.59 2.40 -19.14
N VAL A 177 12.44 1.79 -19.96
CA VAL A 177 13.63 1.09 -19.52
C VAL A 177 14.81 1.50 -20.39
N TYR A 178 15.84 2.06 -19.74
CA TYR A 178 17.06 2.52 -20.38
C TYR A 178 18.27 1.78 -19.84
N LEU A 179 19.05 1.18 -20.73
CA LEU A 179 20.31 0.56 -20.36
C LEU A 179 21.36 1.65 -20.08
N ILE A 180 22.09 1.52 -18.97
CA ILE A 180 23.15 2.44 -18.58
C ILE A 180 24.48 1.71 -18.35
N ASP A 181 25.60 2.39 -18.61
CA ASP A 181 26.96 1.82 -18.57
C ASP A 181 27.62 1.82 -17.18
N ALA A 182 26.92 2.26 -16.13
CA ALA A 182 27.43 2.29 -14.77
C ALA A 182 26.31 2.19 -13.73
N VAL A 183 26.63 1.61 -12.56
CA VAL A 183 25.70 1.58 -11.42
C VAL A 183 25.62 2.97 -10.76
N LEU A 184 24.40 3.46 -10.58
CA LEU A 184 24.12 4.72 -9.88
C LEU A 184 24.21 4.50 -8.37
N ILE A 185 24.99 5.35 -7.69
CA ILE A 185 25.29 5.19 -6.27
C ILE A 185 24.71 6.35 -5.47
N PRO A 186 23.79 6.08 -4.53
CA PRO A 186 23.28 7.12 -3.63
C PRO A 186 24.38 7.69 -2.72
N ALA A 187 24.23 8.97 -2.36
CA ALA A 187 25.09 9.69 -1.43
C ALA A 187 25.16 8.99 -0.07
N ASP A 188 23.98 8.62 0.47
CA ASP A 188 23.83 7.95 1.75
C ASP A 188 22.73 6.87 1.65
N PRO A 189 23.06 5.63 1.24
CA PRO A 189 22.06 4.55 1.17
C PRO A 189 21.43 4.24 2.55
N LYS A 190 22.10 4.63 3.64
CA LYS A 190 21.65 4.45 5.03
C LYS A 190 20.46 5.33 5.43
N ARG A 191 20.12 6.36 4.65
CA ARG A 191 19.10 7.33 5.03
C ARG A 191 17.69 6.92 4.59
N GLN A 192 17.51 5.76 3.96
CA GLN A 192 16.17 5.25 3.73
C GLN A 192 15.43 5.11 5.06
N ILE A 193 14.50 6.02 5.28
CA ILE A 193 13.49 5.87 6.30
C ILE A 193 12.62 4.74 5.75
N SER A 194 12.88 3.51 6.17
CA SER A 194 12.17 2.33 5.65
C SER A 194 10.68 2.64 5.65
N PHE A 195 10.08 2.78 4.48
CA PHE A 195 8.65 3.08 4.35
C PHE A 195 7.84 2.05 5.15
N TRP A 196 8.31 0.80 5.17
CA TRP A 196 7.83 -0.28 6.01
C TRP A 196 8.05 -0.04 7.51
N GLY A 197 9.17 0.56 7.93
CA GLY A 197 9.39 0.96 9.32
C GLY A 197 8.46 2.10 9.75
N VAL A 198 8.23 3.08 8.88
CA VAL A 198 7.26 4.17 9.13
C VAL A 198 5.85 3.61 9.19
N LEU A 199 5.48 2.76 8.24
CA LEU A 199 4.17 2.11 8.19
C LEU A 199 3.98 1.19 9.40
N ALA A 200 4.96 0.39 9.77
CA ALA A 200 4.93 -0.44 10.97
C ALA A 200 4.78 0.41 12.24
N LEU A 201 5.46 1.56 12.32
CA LEU A 201 5.36 2.49 13.45
C LEU A 201 4.00 3.19 13.49
N ILE A 202 3.43 3.55 12.34
CA ILE A 202 2.07 4.06 12.21
C ILE A 202 1.04 3.01 12.63
N VAL A 203 1.17 1.77 12.14
CA VAL A 203 0.29 0.65 12.52
C VAL A 203 0.40 0.36 14.01
N PHE A 204 1.62 0.37 14.56
CA PHE A 204 1.84 0.19 15.99
C PHE A 204 1.19 1.31 16.82
N LEU A 205 1.33 2.57 16.41
CA LEU A 205 0.65 3.70 17.04
C LEU A 205 -0.88 3.57 16.94
N LEU A 206 -1.42 3.16 15.78
CA LEU A 206 -2.85 2.91 15.61
C LEU A 206 -3.36 1.83 16.56
N VAL A 207 -2.63 0.71 16.68
CA VAL A 207 -2.96 -0.38 17.61
C VAL A 207 -2.94 0.14 19.06
N LEU A 208 -1.92 0.90 19.46
CA LEU A 208 -1.87 1.50 20.80
C LEU A 208 -3.04 2.43 21.07
N VAL A 209 -3.43 3.26 20.10
CA VAL A 209 -4.60 4.14 20.20
C VAL A 209 -5.87 3.32 20.37
N VAL A 210 -6.09 2.29 19.55
CA VAL A 210 -7.28 1.42 19.63
C VAL A 210 -7.34 0.72 20.99
N VAL A 211 -6.23 0.13 21.46
CA VAL A 211 -6.17 -0.53 22.77
C VAL A 211 -6.44 0.47 23.90
N GLY A 212 -5.88 1.67 23.83
CA GLY A 212 -6.13 2.74 24.80
C GLY A 212 -7.59 3.19 24.86
N VAL A 213 -8.23 3.33 23.71
CA VAL A 213 -9.67 3.66 23.61
C VAL A 213 -10.52 2.55 24.21
N VAL A 214 -10.26 1.28 23.87
CA VAL A 214 -10.99 0.12 24.42
C VAL A 214 -10.83 0.05 25.94
N ALA A 215 -9.62 0.21 26.46
CA ALA A 215 -9.36 0.21 27.91
C ALA A 215 -10.11 1.35 28.62
N SER A 216 -10.14 2.54 28.03
CA SER A 216 -10.87 3.69 28.56
C SER A 216 -12.38 3.44 28.62
N ILE A 217 -12.95 2.84 27.58
CA ILE A 217 -14.37 2.44 27.53
C ILE A 217 -14.68 1.41 28.62
N LEU A 218 -13.85 0.37 28.77
CA LEU A 218 -14.05 -0.65 29.80
C LEU A 218 -13.97 -0.06 31.22
N MET A 219 -13.03 0.87 31.44
CA MET A 219 -12.89 1.55 32.73
C MET A 219 -14.11 2.43 33.04
N TRP A 220 -14.66 3.12 32.03
CA TRP A 220 -15.92 3.86 32.18
C TRP A 220 -17.08 2.94 32.55
N HIS A 221 -17.25 1.81 31.85
CA HIS A 221 -18.28 0.81 32.16
C HIS A 221 -18.12 0.25 33.57
N ALA A 222 -16.90 -0.07 34.00
CA ALA A 222 -16.61 -0.53 35.35
C ALA A 222 -17.00 0.52 36.40
N LEU A 223 -16.69 1.79 36.17
CA LEU A 223 -17.06 2.89 37.06
C LEU A 223 -18.58 3.03 37.18
N VAL A 224 -19.30 3.01 36.06
CA VAL A 224 -20.78 3.05 36.04
C VAL A 224 -21.36 1.85 36.78
N TYR A 225 -20.79 0.66 36.58
CA TYR A 225 -21.20 -0.56 37.27
C TYR A 225 -21.00 -0.45 38.79
N VAL A 226 -19.83 0.02 39.25
CA VAL A 226 -19.52 0.23 40.67
C VAL A 226 -20.45 1.28 41.28
N CYS A 227 -20.67 2.41 40.60
CA CYS A 227 -21.62 3.44 41.05
C CYS A 227 -23.03 2.86 41.19
N SER A 228 -23.48 2.04 40.24
CA SER A 228 -24.77 1.36 40.32
C SER A 228 -24.85 0.38 41.50
N LEU A 229 -23.77 -0.37 41.76
CA LEU A 229 -23.68 -1.31 42.88
C LEU A 229 -23.71 -0.58 44.23
N LEU A 230 -22.98 0.53 44.36
CA LEU A 230 -22.98 1.39 45.54
C LEU A 230 -24.36 2.00 45.80
N CYS A 231 -25.03 2.49 44.75
CA CYS A 231 -26.40 2.99 44.84
C CYS A 231 -27.38 1.92 45.34
N ARG A 232 -27.26 0.69 44.83
CA ARG A 232 -28.07 -0.46 45.30
C ARG A 232 -27.76 -0.83 46.75
N LEU A 233 -26.49 -0.90 47.12
CA LEU A 233 -26.05 -1.22 48.47
C LEU A 233 -26.54 -0.19 49.48
N ARG A 234 -26.43 1.11 49.14
CA ARG A 234 -26.93 2.20 49.99
C ARG A 234 -28.45 2.13 50.20
N ARG A 235 -29.20 1.80 49.14
CA ARG A 235 -30.66 1.62 49.22
C ARG A 235 -31.00 0.43 50.11
N TRP A 236 -30.34 -0.70 49.92
CA TRP A 236 -30.51 -1.90 50.75
C TRP A 236 -30.18 -1.63 52.24
N CYS A 237 -29.08 -0.94 52.53
CA CYS A 237 -28.74 -0.55 53.90
C CYS A 237 -29.80 0.38 54.53
N LYS A 238 -30.35 1.32 53.75
CA LYS A 238 -31.42 2.22 54.21
C LYS A 238 -32.69 1.45 54.57
N ASP A 239 -33.11 0.51 53.73
CA ASP A 239 -34.32 -0.30 53.94
C ASP A 239 -34.18 -1.25 55.14
N ARG A 240 -32.98 -1.82 55.36
CA ARG A 240 -32.67 -2.59 56.57
C ARG A 240 -32.73 -1.72 57.82
N ALA A 241 -32.16 -0.50 57.79
CA ALA A 241 -32.16 0.40 58.93
C ALA A 241 -33.59 0.83 59.32
N THR A 242 -34.48 1.12 58.36
CA THR A 242 -35.88 1.45 58.65
C THR A 242 -36.65 0.26 59.21
N ALA A 243 -36.38 -0.97 58.75
CA ALA A 243 -36.97 -2.19 59.28
C ALA A 243 -36.57 -2.48 60.74
N TYR A 244 -35.31 -2.22 61.12
CA TYR A 244 -34.88 -2.37 62.53
C TYR A 244 -35.53 -1.32 63.44
N VAL A 245 -35.66 -0.08 62.98
CA VAL A 245 -36.29 1.00 63.74
C VAL A 245 -37.79 0.78 63.92
N SER A 246 -38.49 0.24 62.91
CA SER A 246 -39.92 -0.10 63.05
C SER A 246 -40.13 -1.28 64.00
N ALA A 247 -39.29 -2.31 63.95
CA ALA A 247 -39.33 -3.43 64.89
C ALA A 247 -39.13 -2.98 66.35
N ALA A 248 -38.21 -2.04 66.59
CA ALA A 248 -37.96 -1.48 67.93
C ALA A 248 -39.12 -0.64 68.50
N ARG A 249 -39.94 0.02 67.65
CA ARG A 249 -41.14 0.76 68.10
C ARG A 249 -42.31 -0.15 68.47
N VAL A 250 -42.43 -1.30 67.81
CA VAL A 250 -43.50 -2.27 68.13
C VAL A 250 -43.28 -2.89 69.51
N THR A 251 -42.03 -3.11 69.93
CA THR A 251 -41.71 -3.65 71.26
C THR A 251 -41.92 -2.66 72.40
N SER A 252 -41.82 -1.35 72.18
CA SER A 252 -42.03 -0.36 73.25
C SER A 252 -43.51 -0.13 73.57
N HIS A 253 -44.41 -0.31 72.61
CA HIS A 253 -45.85 -0.07 72.79
C HIS A 253 -46.58 -1.21 73.51
N GLY A 254 -46.01 -2.44 73.50
CA GLY A 254 -46.56 -3.60 74.21
C GLY A 254 -46.25 -3.64 75.71
N GLN A 255 -45.43 -2.72 76.22
CA GLN A 255 -44.99 -2.71 77.63
C GLN A 255 -45.74 -1.65 78.49
N GLN A 256 -46.78 -1.02 77.94
CA GLN A 256 -47.57 0.02 78.63
C GLN A 256 -49.02 -0.41 78.96
N GLU A 257 -49.37 -1.69 78.73
CA GLU A 257 -50.69 -2.29 79.05
C GLU A 257 -50.60 -3.41 80.11
N GLN A 258 -49.77 -3.24 81.14
CA GLN A 258 -49.83 -4.07 82.36
C GLN A 258 -49.79 -3.20 83.62
#